data_AF-A0ABC9WXW9-F1
#
_entry.id   AF-A0ABC9WXW9-F1
#
_cell.length_a   1.000
_cell.length_b   1.000
_cell.length_c   1.000
_cell.angle_alpha   90.00
_cell.angle_beta   90.00
_cell.angle_gamma   90.00
#
_symmetry.space_group_name_H-M   'P 1'
#
loop_
_entity.id
_entity.type
_entity.pdbx_description
1 polymer ?
#
loop_
_entity_poly.entity_id
_entity_poly.type
_entity_poly.pdbx_seq_one_letter_code
_entity_poly.pdbx_strand_id
1 'polypeptide(L)'
;MLRRSPCYAKLLFFTIHDLTGITETWWDSSCDWSDGIEGYRLFRKDRQGRRGRGVALYVNEQLECLGIDKEPTESLWVRIKGSAGAGDTIAGVSYRSPDYRDRVDEALYRQVGAASHSQAPVLMVGFNHPNICWRGNTAGHKQSRKFLECIDDNFLLQVTEEPTRRGAMLDLVLTNKESLVGNVKLKGSRGCSDHEMVEFKILRAVRRAHGKLTTLDFRRADFGLFRDLLGRIPWDKALEGRGAQDSWLIFRSHLLQAQEQCIPTKRKSGKNAKRPAWVNKELLGKVKQKKEAHRGWKQGQVAWEEYRETVRTATDQVRKAKALTELSLARDVKDNKKSFYRYDVSDKRRTRENVGPLWNETGNLVTQDMEEAEVLNDFFASVFTGKCSSHTAQVAGGKGRDWENEELPTVEEDHI
;
A
#
# COMPACT_ATOMS: atom_id res chain seq x y z
N MET A 1 20.22 4.33 -18.45
CA MET A 1 19.61 4.54 -17.11
C MET A 1 18.25 3.85 -17.06
N LEU A 2 18.16 2.68 -16.42
CA LEU A 2 16.95 1.87 -16.38
C LEU A 2 15.92 2.48 -15.40
N ARG A 3 14.74 2.85 -15.93
CA ARG A 3 13.55 3.23 -15.15
C ARG A 3 13.24 2.11 -14.14
N ARG A 4 13.54 2.31 -12.85
CA ARG A 4 13.14 1.39 -11.77
C ARG A 4 11.63 1.61 -11.53
N SER A 5 10.81 0.87 -12.29
CA SER A 5 9.35 0.93 -12.25
C SER A 5 8.79 0.55 -10.87
N PRO A 6 7.67 1.13 -10.44
CA PRO A 6 6.93 0.71 -9.23
C PRO A 6 6.54 -0.77 -9.13
N CYS A 7 6.73 -1.55 -10.21
CA CYS A 7 6.56 -3.00 -10.22
C CYS A 7 7.42 -3.76 -9.19
N TYR A 8 8.44 -3.14 -8.57
CA TYR A 8 9.31 -3.79 -7.58
C TYR A 8 8.57 -4.21 -6.31
N ALA A 9 7.61 -3.41 -5.81
CA ALA A 9 6.85 -3.77 -4.62
C ALA A 9 6.06 -5.06 -4.83
N LYS A 10 5.39 -5.21 -5.97
CA LYS A 10 4.62 -6.42 -6.33
C LYS A 10 5.51 -7.67 -6.53
N LEU A 11 6.79 -7.49 -6.90
CA LEU A 11 7.79 -8.56 -6.97
C LEU A 11 8.25 -9.06 -5.59
N LEU A 12 7.95 -8.37 -4.48
CA LEU A 12 8.30 -8.82 -3.11
C LEU A 12 7.36 -9.92 -2.61
N PHE A 13 6.09 -9.89 -3.01
CA PHE A 13 5.00 -10.72 -2.47
C PHE A 13 4.82 -12.10 -3.13
N PHE A 14 5.92 -12.73 -3.57
CA PHE A 14 5.90 -14.18 -3.89
C PHE A 14 5.84 -15.06 -2.62
N THR A 15 6.05 -14.45 -1.45
CA THR A 15 5.93 -15.02 -0.12
C THR A 15 5.07 -14.06 0.70
N ILE A 16 4.13 -14.59 1.47
CA ILE A 16 3.21 -13.79 2.30
C ILE A 16 3.95 -13.43 3.59
N HIS A 17 4.20 -12.15 3.81
CA HIS A 17 4.79 -11.61 5.04
C HIS A 17 3.72 -10.85 5.82
N ASP A 18 3.78 -10.80 7.15
CA ASP A 18 2.82 -10.00 7.93
C ASP A 18 3.15 -8.49 7.88
N LEU A 19 4.44 -8.16 7.76
CA LEU A 19 4.98 -6.82 7.60
C LEU A 19 6.02 -6.80 6.48
N THR A 20 6.09 -5.72 5.71
CA THR A 20 7.17 -5.51 4.72
C THR A 20 7.56 -4.04 4.69
N GLY A 21 8.76 -3.74 5.18
CA GLY A 21 9.38 -2.42 5.05
C GLY A 21 10.16 -2.31 3.74
N ILE A 22 10.03 -1.18 3.06
CA ILE A 22 10.78 -0.83 1.86
C ILE A 22 11.43 0.53 2.10
N THR A 23 12.74 0.59 1.91
CA THR A 23 13.52 1.83 1.88
C THR A 23 13.89 2.15 0.44
N GLU A 24 14.16 3.43 0.16
CA GLU A 24 14.42 3.92 -1.19
C GLU A 24 13.32 3.49 -2.17
N THR A 25 12.09 3.93 -1.91
CA THR A 25 10.97 3.63 -2.82
C THR A 25 11.11 4.33 -4.17
N TRP A 26 11.73 5.52 -4.18
CA TRP A 26 11.79 6.43 -5.34
C TRP A 26 10.39 6.86 -5.82
N TRP A 27 9.41 6.81 -4.93
CA TRP A 27 8.05 7.24 -5.22
C TRP A 27 7.89 8.74 -4.99
N ASP A 28 7.03 9.34 -5.81
CA ASP A 28 6.53 10.70 -5.68
C ASP A 28 5.00 10.67 -5.76
N SER A 29 4.35 11.84 -5.66
CA SER A 29 2.88 11.96 -5.77
C SER A 29 2.31 11.49 -7.11
N SER A 30 3.15 11.22 -8.12
CA SER A 30 2.73 10.64 -9.40
C SER A 30 2.81 9.10 -9.43
N CYS A 31 3.38 8.48 -8.39
CA CYS A 31 3.57 7.03 -8.27
C CYS A 31 2.40 6.30 -7.56
N ASP A 32 1.30 6.97 -7.25
CA ASP A 32 0.20 6.45 -6.41
C ASP A 32 -0.53 5.19 -6.94
N TRP A 33 -0.36 4.85 -8.22
CA TRP A 33 -1.20 3.88 -8.95
C TRP A 33 -0.73 2.42 -8.88
N SER A 34 0.43 2.12 -8.30
CA SER A 34 1.12 0.84 -8.49
C SER A 34 1.50 0.10 -7.21
N ASP A 35 1.24 0.69 -6.05
CA ASP A 35 1.86 0.26 -4.81
C ASP A 35 0.88 -0.39 -3.85
N GLY A 36 -0.43 -0.29 -4.08
CA GLY A 36 -1.44 -1.03 -3.33
C GLY A 36 -1.34 -2.54 -3.57
N ILE A 37 -1.36 -3.34 -2.49
CA ILE A 37 -1.29 -4.80 -2.55
C ILE A 37 -2.50 -5.37 -1.82
N GLU A 38 -3.30 -6.19 -2.51
CA GLU A 38 -4.51 -6.76 -1.94
C GLU A 38 -4.21 -7.55 -0.65
N GLY A 39 -4.94 -7.24 0.42
CA GLY A 39 -4.73 -7.84 1.74
C GLY A 39 -3.69 -7.14 2.60
N TYR A 40 -3.15 -6.01 2.14
CA TYR A 40 -2.21 -5.17 2.90
C TYR A 40 -2.68 -3.71 2.98
N ARG A 41 -2.53 -3.13 4.17
CA ARG A 41 -2.57 -1.69 4.40
C ARG A 41 -1.19 -1.11 4.12
N LEU A 42 -1.12 -0.07 3.30
CA LEU A 42 0.12 0.64 2.97
C LEU A 42 0.23 1.93 3.79
N PHE A 43 1.35 2.09 4.49
CA PHE A 43 1.82 3.36 5.03
C PHE A 43 3.01 3.80 4.17
N ARG A 44 3.04 5.04 3.69
CA ARG A 44 4.13 5.56 2.85
C ARG A 44 4.50 6.98 3.25
N LYS A 45 5.77 7.33 3.04
CA LYS A 45 6.28 8.69 3.16
C LYS A 45 7.20 8.96 1.98
N ASP A 46 6.73 9.82 1.10
CA ASP A 46 7.44 10.18 -0.13
C ASP A 46 8.25 11.46 0.08
N ARG A 47 9.30 11.63 -0.70
CA ARG A 47 10.14 12.81 -0.62
C ARG A 47 9.61 13.91 -1.54
N GLN A 48 9.34 15.10 -0.99
CA GLN A 48 8.92 16.24 -1.79
C GLN A 48 10.11 16.92 -2.51
N GLY A 49 9.92 17.27 -3.79
CA GLY A 49 10.77 18.20 -4.53
C GLY A 49 12.08 17.67 -5.14
N ARG A 50 12.45 16.39 -4.98
CA ARG A 50 13.61 15.77 -5.67
C ARG A 50 13.39 14.28 -5.96
N ARG A 51 13.97 13.78 -7.06
CA ARG A 51 14.02 12.33 -7.36
C ARG A 51 14.86 11.55 -6.34
N GLY A 52 14.31 10.44 -5.86
CA GLY A 52 14.98 9.44 -5.03
C GLY A 52 14.75 9.57 -3.52
N ARG A 53 14.87 8.45 -2.82
CA ARG A 53 14.49 8.21 -1.39
C ARG A 53 12.99 7.94 -1.20
N GLY A 54 12.55 7.88 0.06
CA GLY A 54 11.19 7.48 0.47
C GLY A 54 11.16 6.14 1.19
N VAL A 55 10.15 5.97 2.04
CA VAL A 55 9.92 4.74 2.82
C VAL A 55 8.47 4.29 2.69
N ALA A 56 8.28 2.98 2.68
CA ALA A 56 6.95 2.35 2.68
C ALA A 56 6.91 1.18 3.63
N LEU A 57 5.78 1.00 4.30
CA LEU A 57 5.50 -0.10 5.20
C LEU A 57 4.16 -0.73 4.85
N TYR A 58 4.21 -1.98 4.41
CA TYR A 58 3.03 -2.81 4.19
C TYR A 58 2.71 -3.61 5.44
N VAL A 59 1.46 -3.57 5.88
CA VAL A 59 0.95 -4.31 7.04
C VAL A 59 -0.22 -5.17 6.60
N ASN A 60 -0.19 -6.47 6.90
CA ASN A 60 -1.29 -7.37 6.58
C ASN A 60 -2.60 -6.86 7.21
N GLU A 61 -3.68 -6.73 6.43
CA GLU A 61 -4.99 -6.20 6.86
C GLU A 61 -5.62 -7.00 8.03
N GLN A 62 -5.17 -8.24 8.22
CA GLN A 62 -5.62 -9.06 9.36
C GLN A 62 -5.02 -8.60 10.69
N LEU A 63 -3.94 -7.82 10.68
CA LEU A 63 -3.35 -7.25 11.88
C LEU A 63 -4.07 -5.96 12.25
N GLU A 64 -4.45 -5.87 13.52
CA GLU A 64 -4.93 -4.61 14.07
C GLU A 64 -3.72 -3.69 14.28
N CYS A 65 -3.60 -2.66 13.44
CA CYS A 65 -2.49 -1.69 13.50
C CYS A 65 -2.97 -0.24 13.42
N LEU A 66 -2.23 0.64 14.09
CA LEU A 66 -2.39 2.10 14.04
C LEU A 66 -1.09 2.74 13.55
N GLY A 67 -1.17 3.62 12.54
CA GLY A 67 -0.03 4.43 12.12
C GLY A 67 0.34 5.42 13.22
N ILE A 68 1.63 5.55 13.49
CA ILE A 68 2.16 6.58 14.39
C ILE A 68 2.84 7.60 13.49
N ASP A 69 2.16 8.73 13.27
CA ASP A 69 2.79 9.83 12.55
C ASP A 69 3.84 10.49 13.44
N LYS A 70 5.04 10.66 12.89
CA LYS A 70 6.17 11.32 13.55
C LYS A 70 6.92 12.14 12.50
N GLU A 71 6.53 13.38 12.33
CA GLU A 71 7.30 14.34 11.54
C GLU A 71 8.55 14.83 12.31
N PRO A 72 9.67 15.16 11.64
CA PRO A 72 9.84 15.37 10.18
C PRO A 72 10.77 14.36 9.45
N THR A 73 11.04 13.18 10.00
CA THR A 73 12.05 12.25 9.43
C THR A 73 11.49 11.34 8.31
N GLU A 74 12.37 10.75 7.49
CA GLU A 74 12.03 9.67 6.54
C GLU A 74 11.86 8.32 7.28
N SER A 75 10.95 8.29 8.26
CA SER A 75 10.58 7.10 9.01
C SER A 75 9.07 6.92 9.09
N LEU A 76 8.64 5.68 9.16
CA LEU A 76 7.26 5.25 9.34
C LEU A 76 7.19 4.28 10.49
N TRP A 77 6.19 4.48 11.35
CA TRP A 77 6.01 3.67 12.54
C TRP A 77 4.55 3.21 12.63
N VAL A 78 4.35 1.96 13.05
CA VAL A 78 3.03 1.40 13.31
C VAL A 78 3.02 0.73 14.68
N ARG A 79 1.92 0.90 15.40
CA ARG A 79 1.60 0.13 16.60
C ARG A 79 0.75 -1.07 16.18
N ILE A 80 1.26 -2.27 16.42
CA ILE A 80 0.57 -3.54 16.17
C ILE A 80 0.01 -4.04 17.50
N LYS A 81 -1.30 -4.27 17.55
CA LYS A 81 -1.96 -4.73 18.77
C LYS A 81 -1.56 -6.16 19.11
N GLY A 82 -1.17 -6.37 20.37
CA GLY A 82 -0.93 -7.70 20.91
C GLY A 82 -2.23 -8.44 21.20
N SER A 83 -2.17 -9.77 21.20
CA SER A 83 -3.23 -10.59 21.80
C SER A 83 -3.36 -10.31 23.30
N ALA A 84 -4.47 -10.74 23.92
CA ALA A 84 -4.70 -10.55 25.34
C ALA A 84 -3.48 -10.98 26.18
N GLY A 85 -2.96 -10.07 27.01
CA GLY A 85 -1.77 -10.30 27.84
C GLY A 85 -0.41 -10.19 27.14
N ALA A 86 -0.36 -10.16 25.79
CA ALA A 86 0.91 -10.11 25.06
C ALA A 86 1.49 -8.68 24.96
N GLY A 87 0.66 -7.64 25.01
CA GLY A 87 1.02 -6.21 24.87
C GLY A 87 1.32 -5.77 23.43
N ASP A 88 1.33 -4.46 23.17
CA ASP A 88 1.47 -3.88 21.82
C ASP A 88 2.93 -3.84 21.34
N THR A 89 3.15 -4.09 20.05
CA THR A 89 4.47 -4.06 19.39
C THR A 89 4.59 -2.81 18.54
N ILE A 90 5.70 -2.09 18.63
CA ILE A 90 5.98 -0.96 17.74
C ILE A 90 6.89 -1.47 16.63
N ALA A 91 6.43 -1.41 15.37
CA ALA A 91 7.24 -1.74 14.21
C ALA A 91 7.53 -0.47 13.41
N GLY A 92 8.79 -0.24 13.06
CA GLY A 92 9.19 0.92 12.27
C GLY A 92 10.02 0.55 11.06
N VAL A 93 9.87 1.33 9.98
CA VAL A 93 10.85 1.38 8.88
C VAL A 93 11.44 2.78 8.82
N SER A 94 12.75 2.88 8.72
CA SER A 94 13.43 4.16 8.52
C SER A 94 14.47 4.07 7.42
N TYR A 95 14.73 5.20 6.78
CA TYR A 95 15.85 5.36 5.86
C TYR A 95 16.67 6.57 6.28
N ARG A 96 17.99 6.40 6.39
CA ARG A 96 18.93 7.50 6.61
C ARG A 96 19.82 7.63 5.39
N SER A 97 19.84 8.81 4.79
CA SER A 97 20.75 9.05 3.69
C SER A 97 22.18 9.30 4.18
N PRO A 98 23.21 8.91 3.41
CA PRO A 98 24.60 9.26 3.73
C PRO A 98 24.84 10.77 3.85
N ASP A 99 24.09 11.60 3.11
CA ASP A 99 24.24 13.06 3.10
C ASP A 99 23.41 13.79 4.18
N TYR A 100 22.87 13.08 5.18
CA TYR A 100 22.11 13.72 6.24
C TYR A 100 23.00 14.69 7.04
N ARG A 101 22.45 15.88 7.32
CA ARG A 101 23.05 16.84 8.25
C ARG A 101 22.76 16.38 9.68
N ASP A 102 23.65 16.72 10.62
CA ASP A 102 23.56 16.35 12.04
C ASP A 102 22.16 16.56 12.66
N ARG A 103 21.46 17.65 12.30
CA ARG A 103 20.10 17.94 12.82
C ARG A 103 19.04 16.89 12.42
N VAL A 104 19.15 16.30 11.23
CA VAL A 104 18.21 15.28 10.74
C VAL A 104 18.51 13.94 11.41
N ASP A 105 19.79 13.62 11.60
CA ASP A 105 20.23 12.45 12.37
C ASP A 105 19.74 12.54 13.83
N GLU A 106 19.84 13.71 14.48
CA GLU A 106 19.34 13.91 15.85
C GLU A 106 17.82 13.76 15.98
N ALA A 107 17.05 14.20 14.98
CA ALA A 107 15.61 13.99 14.97
C ALA A 107 15.26 12.50 14.85
N LEU A 108 16.00 11.77 14.00
CA LEU A 108 15.84 10.33 13.84
C LEU A 108 16.21 9.58 15.14
N TYR A 109 17.33 9.92 15.76
CA TYR A 109 17.79 9.30 17.01
C TYR A 109 16.81 9.55 18.16
N ARG A 110 16.23 10.76 18.25
CA ARG A 110 15.15 11.04 19.22
C ARG A 110 13.92 10.17 19.00
N GLN A 111 13.55 9.90 17.75
CA GLN A 111 12.41 9.02 17.45
C GLN A 111 12.71 7.55 17.77
N VAL A 112 13.92 7.10 17.47
CA VAL A 112 14.42 5.77 17.84
C VAL A 112 14.40 5.61 19.35
N GLY A 113 14.89 6.60 20.09
CA GLY A 113 14.82 6.61 21.55
C GLY A 113 13.38 6.65 22.07
N ALA A 114 12.51 7.48 21.51
CA ALA A 114 11.10 7.45 21.91
C ALA A 114 10.42 6.08 21.64
N ALA A 115 10.86 5.36 20.60
CA ALA A 115 10.38 4.01 20.33
C ALA A 115 11.01 2.95 21.26
N SER A 116 12.29 3.11 21.64
CA SER A 116 13.03 2.18 22.52
C SER A 116 12.34 1.97 23.87
N HIS A 117 11.71 3.03 24.40
CA HIS A 117 10.97 3.04 25.66
C HIS A 117 9.63 2.29 25.59
N SER A 118 9.21 1.82 24.40
CA SER A 118 8.05 0.93 24.29
C SER A 118 8.39 -0.48 24.78
N GLN A 119 7.40 -1.26 25.20
CA GLN A 119 7.64 -2.61 25.73
C GLN A 119 8.28 -3.59 24.72
N ALA A 120 8.16 -3.33 23.41
CA ALA A 120 8.68 -4.18 22.34
C ALA A 120 8.76 -3.43 20.99
N PRO A 121 9.72 -2.51 20.83
CA PRO A 121 10.09 -1.96 19.54
C PRO A 121 10.86 -2.98 18.70
N VAL A 122 10.50 -3.03 17.43
CA VAL A 122 11.26 -3.65 16.35
C VAL A 122 11.43 -2.61 15.26
N LEU A 123 12.67 -2.24 14.99
CA LEU A 123 13.01 -1.16 14.09
C LEU A 123 13.83 -1.73 12.92
N MET A 124 13.28 -1.63 11.71
CA MET A 124 13.90 -2.07 10.45
C MET A 124 14.51 -0.86 9.74
N VAL A 125 15.82 -0.80 9.52
CA VAL A 125 16.43 0.46 9.05
C VAL A 125 17.56 0.29 8.06
N GLY A 126 17.54 1.07 7.00
CA GLY A 126 18.72 1.34 6.17
C GLY A 126 19.43 2.60 6.68
N PHE A 127 20.37 2.47 7.63
CA PHE A 127 21.04 3.62 8.26
C PHE A 127 22.32 4.08 7.52
N ASN A 128 22.82 3.28 6.58
CA ASN A 128 24.02 3.63 5.79
C ASN A 128 25.23 4.05 6.65
N HIS A 129 25.54 3.30 7.71
CA HIS A 129 26.76 3.49 8.52
C HIS A 129 27.79 2.38 8.23
N PRO A 130 28.53 2.43 7.11
CA PRO A 130 29.48 1.38 6.73
C PRO A 130 30.68 1.26 7.71
N ASN A 131 30.98 2.32 8.45
CA ASN A 131 32.18 2.43 9.29
C ASN A 131 31.97 1.91 10.73
N ILE A 132 30.85 1.25 11.02
CA ILE A 132 30.59 0.66 12.33
C ILE A 132 31.09 -0.78 12.34
N CYS A 133 31.98 -1.08 13.28
CA CYS A 133 32.36 -2.42 13.63
C CYS A 133 31.44 -2.92 14.76
N TRP A 134 30.40 -3.66 14.39
CA TRP A 134 29.43 -4.20 15.34
C TRP A 134 30.03 -5.21 16.31
N ARG A 135 30.99 -6.04 15.86
CA ARG A 135 31.68 -7.01 16.73
C ARG A 135 32.51 -6.33 17.82
N GLY A 136 33.14 -5.20 17.48
CA GLY A 136 34.02 -4.45 18.38
C GLY A 136 33.37 -3.23 19.00
N ASN A 137 32.06 -3.04 18.85
CA ASN A 137 31.28 -1.87 19.24
C ASN A 137 32.03 -0.53 19.03
N THR A 138 32.58 -0.31 17.84
CA THR A 138 33.42 0.87 17.53
C THR A 138 33.03 1.49 16.20
N ALA A 139 33.24 2.80 16.08
CA ALA A 139 32.98 3.52 14.84
C ALA A 139 34.04 4.60 14.58
N GLY A 140 34.58 4.62 13.37
CA GLY A 140 35.62 5.60 12.99
C GLY A 140 35.09 7.01 12.72
N HIS A 141 33.85 7.12 12.21
CA HIS A 141 33.25 8.40 11.81
C HIS A 141 32.43 9.02 12.95
N LYS A 142 32.48 10.36 13.12
CA LYS A 142 31.74 11.10 14.18
C LYS A 142 30.24 10.78 14.18
N GLN A 143 29.61 10.75 13.02
CA GLN A 143 28.17 10.46 12.91
C GLN A 143 27.83 9.01 13.28
N SER A 144 28.69 8.07 12.90
CA SER A 144 28.53 6.67 13.27
C SER A 144 28.73 6.44 14.77
N ARG A 145 29.62 7.20 15.42
CA ARG A 145 29.78 7.20 16.88
C ARG A 145 28.53 7.70 17.59
N LYS A 146 27.99 8.85 17.18
CA LYS A 146 26.71 9.37 17.70
C LYS A 146 25.56 8.38 17.57
N PHE A 147 25.51 7.63 16.46
CA PHE A 147 24.50 6.59 16.26
C PHE A 147 24.69 5.40 17.22
N LEU A 148 25.94 4.96 17.39
CA LEU A 148 26.29 3.87 18.29
C LEU A 148 25.98 4.23 19.74
N GLU A 149 26.36 5.44 20.17
CA GLU A 149 25.99 6.02 21.46
C GLU A 149 24.47 6.03 21.64
N CYS A 150 23.71 6.46 20.62
CA CYS A 150 22.24 6.42 20.69
C CYS A 150 21.69 5.00 20.84
N ILE A 151 22.27 3.99 20.19
CA ILE A 151 21.84 2.59 20.34
C ILE A 151 22.12 2.11 21.77
N ASP A 152 23.32 2.36 22.28
CA ASP A 152 23.78 1.93 23.60
C ASP A 152 22.95 2.61 24.71
N ASP A 153 22.75 3.93 24.62
CA ASP A 153 21.95 4.72 25.57
C ASP A 153 20.47 4.25 25.63
N ASN A 154 19.98 3.64 24.55
CA ASN A 154 18.61 3.14 24.44
C ASN A 154 18.49 1.63 24.61
N PHE A 155 19.58 0.95 25.00
CA PHE A 155 19.63 -0.51 25.19
C PHE A 155 19.10 -1.28 23.97
N LEU A 156 19.38 -0.78 22.77
CA LEU A 156 18.99 -1.44 21.53
C LEU A 156 20.08 -2.42 21.09
N LEU A 157 19.64 -3.56 20.57
CA LEU A 157 20.48 -4.63 20.07
C LEU A 157 20.30 -4.73 18.56
N GLN A 158 21.42 -4.85 17.85
CA GLN A 158 21.46 -5.10 16.42
C GLN A 158 21.53 -6.61 16.17
N VAL A 159 20.50 -7.17 15.53
CA VAL A 159 20.36 -8.63 15.35
C VAL A 159 20.67 -9.13 13.94
N THR A 160 21.09 -8.25 13.01
CA THR A 160 21.58 -8.69 11.70
C THR A 160 23.00 -9.24 11.85
N GLU A 161 23.21 -10.51 11.46
CA GLU A 161 24.52 -11.18 11.58
C GLU A 161 25.34 -11.16 10.28
N GLU A 162 24.68 -10.97 9.13
CA GLU A 162 25.32 -11.04 7.81
C GLU A 162 25.31 -9.67 7.07
N PRO A 163 26.34 -9.36 6.27
CA PRO A 163 26.38 -8.17 5.42
C PRO A 163 25.23 -8.09 4.43
N THR A 164 24.58 -6.92 4.37
CA THR A 164 23.38 -6.68 3.54
C THR A 164 23.70 -6.02 2.20
N ARG A 165 24.92 -5.48 2.02
CA ARG A 165 25.38 -4.89 0.76
C ARG A 165 26.89 -5.02 0.60
N ARG A 166 27.35 -5.79 -0.39
CA ARG A 166 28.78 -5.88 -0.80
C ARG A 166 29.78 -6.04 0.37
N GLY A 167 29.43 -6.82 1.40
CA GLY A 167 30.29 -7.06 2.56
C GLY A 167 30.13 -6.05 3.72
N ALA A 168 29.29 -5.01 3.59
CA ALA A 168 28.92 -4.11 4.69
C ALA A 168 27.53 -4.40 5.26
N MET A 169 27.37 -4.26 6.58
CA MET A 169 26.05 -4.28 7.26
C MET A 169 25.44 -2.88 7.26
N LEU A 170 24.55 -2.61 6.30
CA LEU A 170 23.91 -1.30 6.15
C LEU A 170 22.43 -1.32 6.52
N ASP A 171 21.81 -2.50 6.45
CA ASP A 171 20.41 -2.73 6.80
C ASP A 171 20.35 -3.45 8.16
N LEU A 172 19.85 -2.71 9.15
CA LEU A 172 19.88 -3.05 10.55
C LEU A 172 18.48 -3.45 11.02
N VAL A 173 18.43 -4.42 11.94
CA VAL A 173 17.23 -4.77 12.69
C VAL A 173 17.55 -4.52 14.15
N LEU A 174 16.96 -3.45 14.70
CA LEU A 174 17.18 -3.01 16.07
C LEU A 174 16.01 -3.42 16.96
N THR A 175 16.29 -3.96 18.13
CA THR A 175 15.27 -4.29 19.14
C THR A 175 15.83 -4.18 20.55
N ASN A 176 15.00 -3.90 21.55
CA ASN A 176 15.43 -3.88 22.96
C ASN A 176 15.35 -5.25 23.64
N LYS A 177 14.88 -6.28 22.93
CA LYS A 177 14.71 -7.65 23.43
C LYS A 177 15.18 -8.63 22.38
N GLU A 178 16.32 -9.26 22.61
CA GLU A 178 16.88 -10.25 21.68
C GLU A 178 15.89 -11.41 21.41
N SER A 179 15.20 -11.88 22.45
CA SER A 179 14.21 -12.97 22.35
C SER A 179 12.96 -12.61 21.53
N LEU A 180 12.74 -11.32 21.21
CA LEU A 180 11.60 -10.89 20.40
C LEU A 180 11.82 -11.17 18.91
N VAL A 181 13.06 -11.26 18.45
CA VAL A 181 13.39 -11.47 17.04
C VAL A 181 14.06 -12.81 16.85
N GLY A 182 13.57 -13.62 15.92
CA GLY A 182 14.15 -14.93 15.62
C GLY A 182 14.17 -15.24 14.13
N ASN A 183 14.95 -16.25 13.74
CA ASN A 183 15.10 -16.70 12.35
C ASN A 183 15.50 -15.58 11.37
N VAL A 184 16.44 -14.72 11.77
CA VAL A 184 17.00 -13.69 10.88
C VAL A 184 17.77 -14.37 9.74
N LYS A 185 17.41 -14.07 8.49
CA LYS A 185 17.99 -14.67 7.28
C LYS A 185 18.05 -13.64 6.16
N LEU A 186 19.13 -13.66 5.39
CA LEU A 186 19.20 -12.90 4.15
C LEU A 186 18.50 -13.64 3.01
N LYS A 187 17.61 -12.91 2.33
CA LYS A 187 17.00 -13.29 1.06
C LYS A 187 17.73 -12.47 -0.01
N GLY A 188 18.37 -13.15 -0.95
CA GLY A 188 19.19 -12.51 -1.98
C GLY A 188 18.55 -11.34 -2.72
N SER A 189 19.39 -10.56 -3.37
CA SER A 189 19.00 -9.34 -4.06
C SER A 189 17.80 -9.55 -5.02
N ARG A 190 16.75 -8.76 -4.82
CA ARG A 190 15.54 -8.83 -5.65
C ARG A 190 15.59 -7.79 -6.76
N GLY A 191 15.51 -8.26 -8.01
CA GLY A 191 15.58 -7.46 -9.23
C GLY A 191 16.94 -6.80 -9.41
N CYS A 192 16.99 -5.47 -9.58
CA CYS A 192 18.24 -4.71 -9.76
C CYS A 192 18.72 -4.00 -8.47
N SER A 193 18.21 -4.35 -7.29
CA SER A 193 18.73 -3.84 -6.03
C SER A 193 20.12 -4.43 -5.75
N ASP A 194 21.02 -3.62 -5.23
CA ASP A 194 22.32 -4.04 -4.74
C ASP A 194 22.31 -4.37 -3.23
N HIS A 195 21.17 -4.19 -2.57
CA HIS A 195 20.90 -4.63 -1.20
C HIS A 195 20.24 -6.01 -1.15
N GLU A 196 20.62 -6.83 -0.16
CA GLU A 196 19.96 -8.07 0.22
C GLU A 196 18.78 -7.79 1.16
N MET A 197 17.70 -8.56 1.03
CA MET A 197 16.52 -8.43 1.90
C MET A 197 16.77 -9.16 3.23
N VAL A 198 16.50 -8.51 4.35
CA VAL A 198 16.50 -9.15 5.67
C VAL A 198 15.10 -9.70 5.97
N GLU A 199 14.98 -11.01 6.15
CA GLU A 199 13.76 -11.68 6.59
C GLU A 199 13.94 -12.19 8.02
N PHE A 200 13.00 -11.91 8.90
CA PHE A 200 13.03 -12.37 10.29
C PHE A 200 11.61 -12.58 10.82
N LYS A 201 11.49 -13.20 11.99
CA LYS A 201 10.21 -13.39 12.70
C LYS A 201 10.19 -12.55 13.97
N ILE A 202 9.07 -11.87 14.19
CA ILE A 202 8.76 -11.23 15.48
C ILE A 202 8.00 -12.27 16.31
N LEU A 203 8.61 -12.75 17.39
CA LEU A 203 8.12 -13.84 18.24
C LEU A 203 7.12 -13.31 19.28
N ARG A 204 6.04 -12.69 18.81
CA ARG A 204 4.99 -12.15 19.69
C ARG A 204 3.59 -12.48 19.18
N ALA A 205 2.71 -12.83 20.11
CA ALA A 205 1.32 -13.08 19.81
C ALA A 205 0.61 -11.76 19.45
N VAL A 206 0.25 -11.62 18.18
CA VAL A 206 -0.48 -10.45 17.65
C VAL A 206 -1.98 -10.69 17.67
N ARG A 207 -2.76 -9.65 17.96
CA ARG A 207 -4.22 -9.72 17.82
C ARG A 207 -4.54 -9.63 16.35
N ARG A 208 -5.03 -10.74 15.81
CA ARG A 208 -5.61 -10.76 14.47
C ARG A 208 -7.05 -10.29 14.59
N ALA A 209 -7.38 -9.21 13.89
CA ALA A 209 -8.76 -8.80 13.75
C ALA A 209 -9.54 -10.00 13.19
N HIS A 210 -10.41 -10.60 14.00
CA HIS A 210 -11.41 -11.56 13.54
C HIS A 210 -12.55 -10.80 12.85
N GLY A 211 -12.18 -9.89 11.94
CA GLY A 211 -13.13 -9.36 10.99
C GLY A 211 -13.44 -10.48 10.02
N LYS A 212 -14.62 -11.07 10.15
CA LYS A 212 -15.29 -11.68 8.99
C LYS A 212 -15.39 -10.55 7.96
N LEU A 213 -14.36 -10.35 7.13
CA LEU A 213 -14.38 -9.41 6.02
C LEU A 213 -15.42 -9.95 5.04
N THR A 214 -16.69 -9.66 5.32
CA THR A 214 -17.82 -9.91 4.45
C THR A 214 -17.87 -8.77 3.46
N THR A 215 -17.79 -9.12 2.19
CA THR A 215 -17.95 -8.17 1.08
C THR A 215 -19.25 -8.49 0.40
N LEU A 216 -19.97 -7.47 -0.04
CA LEU A 216 -21.14 -7.63 -0.90
C LEU A 216 -20.75 -8.39 -2.17
N ASP A 217 -21.48 -9.45 -2.49
CA ASP A 217 -21.23 -10.23 -3.69
C ASP A 217 -22.08 -9.75 -4.86
N PHE A 218 -21.68 -8.63 -5.47
CA PHE A 218 -22.30 -8.06 -6.67
C PHE A 218 -22.33 -8.98 -7.90
N ARG A 219 -21.80 -10.20 -7.82
CA ARG A 219 -21.99 -11.23 -8.86
C ARG A 219 -23.29 -12.00 -8.68
N ARG A 220 -23.77 -12.12 -7.44
CA ARG A 220 -25.01 -12.80 -7.06
C ARG A 220 -26.10 -11.81 -6.65
N ALA A 221 -25.89 -10.52 -6.91
CA ALA A 221 -26.87 -9.47 -6.66
C ALA A 221 -28.07 -9.61 -7.61
N ASP A 222 -29.27 -9.52 -7.07
CA ASP A 222 -30.50 -9.38 -7.86
C ASP A 222 -30.76 -7.89 -8.14
N PHE A 223 -30.26 -7.41 -9.27
CA PHE A 223 -30.47 -6.02 -9.67
C PHE A 223 -31.90 -5.74 -10.15
N GLY A 224 -32.69 -6.77 -10.47
CA GLY A 224 -34.10 -6.61 -10.82
C GLY A 224 -34.90 -6.25 -9.56
N LEU A 225 -34.81 -7.09 -8.54
CA LEU A 225 -35.42 -6.85 -7.24
C LEU A 225 -34.95 -5.53 -6.61
N PHE A 226 -33.66 -5.20 -6.75
CA PHE A 226 -33.11 -3.94 -6.22
C PHE A 226 -33.77 -2.70 -6.85
N ARG A 227 -33.99 -2.71 -8.17
CA ARG A 227 -34.71 -1.63 -8.86
C ARG A 227 -36.18 -1.59 -8.46
N ASP A 228 -36.83 -2.73 -8.35
CA ASP A 228 -38.25 -2.81 -7.98
C ASP A 228 -38.49 -2.27 -6.57
N LEU A 229 -37.64 -2.63 -5.60
CA LEU A 229 -37.75 -2.15 -4.22
C LEU A 229 -37.59 -0.62 -4.14
N LEU A 230 -36.64 -0.05 -4.89
CA LEU A 230 -36.43 1.40 -4.93
C LEU A 230 -37.52 2.13 -5.73
N GLY A 231 -38.04 1.52 -6.80
CA GLY A 231 -39.08 2.10 -7.65
C GLY A 231 -40.48 2.09 -7.02
N ARG A 232 -40.74 1.20 -6.04
CA ARG A 232 -42.01 1.14 -5.29
C ARG A 232 -42.14 2.20 -4.22
N ILE A 233 -41.06 2.89 -3.87
CA ILE A 233 -41.08 3.91 -2.83
C ILE A 233 -41.72 5.17 -3.44
N PRO A 234 -42.78 5.72 -2.84
CA PRO A 234 -43.38 6.97 -3.29
C PRO A 234 -42.49 8.14 -2.86
N TRP A 235 -41.38 8.36 -3.58
CA TRP A 235 -40.36 9.36 -3.26
C TRP A 235 -40.94 10.76 -3.08
N ASP A 236 -41.91 11.14 -3.91
CA ASP A 236 -42.58 12.44 -3.83
C ASP A 236 -43.17 12.68 -2.43
N LYS A 237 -43.88 11.69 -1.88
CA LYS A 237 -44.47 11.75 -0.52
C LYS A 237 -43.44 11.53 0.58
N ALA A 238 -42.45 10.69 0.33
CA ALA A 238 -41.42 10.37 1.32
C ALA A 238 -40.54 11.60 1.63
N LEU A 239 -40.33 12.46 0.62
CA LEU A 239 -39.46 13.62 0.68
C LEU A 239 -40.22 14.96 0.80
N GLU A 240 -41.56 14.96 0.64
CA GLU A 240 -42.39 16.16 0.74
C GLU A 240 -42.22 16.91 2.07
N GLY A 241 -41.96 18.22 1.99
CA GLY A 241 -41.85 19.11 3.16
C GLY A 241 -40.62 18.86 4.05
N ARG A 242 -39.66 18.03 3.61
CA ARG A 242 -38.46 17.70 4.38
C ARG A 242 -37.23 18.49 3.93
N GLY A 243 -36.33 18.76 4.88
CA GLY A 243 -35.02 19.33 4.58
C GLY A 243 -34.10 18.33 3.86
N ALA A 244 -32.98 18.83 3.34
CA ALA A 244 -32.01 18.02 2.59
C ALA A 244 -31.41 16.87 3.44
N GLN A 245 -31.10 17.14 4.71
CA GLN A 245 -30.53 16.15 5.60
C GLN A 245 -31.50 15.00 5.91
N ASP A 246 -32.76 15.33 6.25
CA ASP A 246 -33.79 14.33 6.51
C ASP A 246 -34.11 13.51 5.25
N SER A 247 -34.16 14.18 4.09
CA SER A 247 -34.34 13.54 2.79
C SER A 247 -33.22 12.55 2.47
N TRP A 248 -31.97 12.91 2.74
CA TRP A 248 -30.82 12.03 2.56
C TRP A 248 -30.88 10.82 3.49
N LEU A 249 -31.23 11.00 4.76
CA LEU A 249 -31.35 9.90 5.72
C LEU A 249 -32.42 8.88 5.29
N ILE A 250 -33.56 9.36 4.80
CA ILE A 250 -34.64 8.51 4.29
C ILE A 250 -34.18 7.74 3.05
N PHE A 251 -33.56 8.43 2.09
CA PHE A 251 -33.01 7.81 0.89
C PHE A 251 -31.96 6.74 1.23
N ARG A 252 -30.99 7.08 2.08
CA ARG A 252 -29.92 6.17 2.52
C ARG A 252 -30.49 4.95 3.22
N SER A 253 -31.48 5.13 4.09
CA SER A 253 -32.14 4.02 4.81
C SER A 253 -32.76 3.02 3.82
N HIS A 254 -33.57 3.51 2.88
CA HIS A 254 -34.21 2.66 1.88
C HIS A 254 -33.20 1.99 0.93
N LEU A 255 -32.14 2.70 0.55
CA LEU A 255 -31.06 2.15 -0.28
C LEU A 255 -30.35 0.99 0.42
N LEU A 256 -30.02 1.16 1.71
CA LEU A 256 -29.35 0.13 2.51
C LEU A 256 -30.26 -1.07 2.76
N GLN A 257 -31.56 -0.85 3.01
CA GLN A 257 -32.54 -1.92 3.14
C GLN A 257 -32.69 -2.73 1.84
N ALA A 258 -32.77 -2.05 0.69
CA ALA A 258 -32.80 -2.73 -0.60
C ALA A 258 -31.50 -3.50 -0.85
N GLN A 259 -30.35 -2.95 -0.44
CA GLN A 259 -29.05 -3.58 -0.63
C GLN A 259 -28.93 -4.87 0.18
N GLU A 260 -29.39 -4.87 1.43
CA GLU A 260 -29.35 -6.04 2.30
C GLU A 260 -30.24 -7.18 1.78
N GLN A 261 -31.40 -6.84 1.20
CA GLN A 261 -32.32 -7.83 0.64
C GLN A 261 -31.85 -8.39 -0.70
N CYS A 262 -31.18 -7.59 -1.54
CA CYS A 262 -30.88 -7.96 -2.92
C CYS A 262 -29.43 -8.44 -3.13
N ILE A 263 -28.51 -8.11 -2.23
CA ILE A 263 -27.08 -8.37 -2.43
C ILE A 263 -26.54 -9.27 -1.31
N PRO A 264 -26.37 -10.57 -1.56
CA PRO A 264 -25.84 -11.48 -0.55
C PRO A 264 -24.39 -11.13 -0.22
N THR A 265 -23.99 -11.37 1.03
CA THR A 265 -22.60 -11.20 1.47
C THR A 265 -21.79 -12.48 1.20
N LYS A 266 -20.52 -12.32 0.83
CA LYS A 266 -19.55 -13.43 0.76
C LYS A 266 -18.42 -13.22 1.74
N ARG A 267 -17.91 -14.33 2.27
CA ARG A 267 -16.70 -14.33 3.11
C ARG A 267 -15.47 -14.08 2.23
N LYS A 268 -14.61 -13.12 2.59
CA LYS A 268 -13.22 -13.14 2.10
C LYS A 268 -12.55 -14.39 2.68
N SER A 269 -12.11 -15.31 1.83
CA SER A 269 -11.32 -16.45 2.29
C SER A 269 -9.96 -15.96 2.78
N GLY A 270 -9.72 -16.00 4.09
CA GLY A 270 -8.46 -15.57 4.69
C GLY A 270 -7.21 -16.38 4.31
N LYS A 271 -7.37 -17.45 3.51
CA LYS A 271 -6.26 -18.36 3.14
C LYS A 271 -5.67 -18.12 1.76
N ASN A 272 -6.19 -17.21 0.95
CA ASN A 272 -5.56 -16.85 -0.31
C ASN A 272 -5.78 -15.35 -0.54
N ALA A 273 -4.79 -14.52 -0.22
CA ALA A 273 -4.55 -13.36 -1.07
C ALA A 273 -4.52 -13.94 -2.49
N LYS A 274 -5.50 -13.58 -3.32
CA LYS A 274 -5.60 -14.16 -4.66
C LYS A 274 -4.25 -13.92 -5.31
N ARG A 275 -3.56 -15.00 -5.67
CA ARG A 275 -2.33 -14.90 -6.43
C ARG A 275 -2.66 -14.01 -7.63
N PRO A 276 -1.80 -13.02 -7.95
CA PRO A 276 -2.03 -12.22 -9.13
C PRO A 276 -2.24 -13.14 -10.33
N ALA A 277 -3.19 -12.81 -11.20
CA ALA A 277 -3.61 -13.69 -12.28
C ALA A 277 -2.46 -14.12 -13.22
N TRP A 278 -1.39 -13.32 -13.27
CA TRP A 278 -0.18 -13.60 -14.06
C TRP A 278 0.77 -14.62 -13.42
N VAL A 279 0.56 -15.05 -12.16
CA VAL A 279 1.43 -16.03 -11.48
C VAL A 279 1.01 -17.46 -11.84
N ASN A 280 1.81 -18.11 -12.68
CA ASN A 280 1.65 -19.53 -13.03
C ASN A 280 2.66 -20.43 -12.27
N LYS A 281 2.46 -21.76 -12.37
CA LYS A 281 3.31 -22.77 -11.70
C LYS A 281 4.76 -22.73 -12.19
N GLU A 282 4.96 -22.40 -13.46
CA GLU A 282 6.28 -22.31 -14.10
C GLU A 282 7.12 -21.15 -13.54
N LEU A 283 6.53 -19.95 -13.43
CA LEU A 283 7.16 -18.78 -12.82
C LEU A 283 7.55 -19.03 -11.37
N LEU A 284 6.73 -19.76 -10.61
CA LEU A 284 7.08 -20.16 -9.25
C LEU A 284 8.32 -21.07 -9.22
N GLY A 285 8.43 -22.00 -10.18
CA GLY A 285 9.63 -22.81 -10.37
C GLY A 285 10.88 -21.95 -10.64
N LYS A 286 10.76 -20.94 -11.51
CA LYS A 286 11.84 -20.00 -11.83
C LYS A 286 12.24 -19.12 -10.64
N VAL A 287 11.27 -18.68 -9.84
CA VAL A 287 11.53 -17.96 -8.58
C VAL A 287 12.23 -18.87 -7.56
N LYS A 288 11.89 -20.16 -7.52
CA LYS A 288 12.57 -21.14 -6.68
C LYS A 288 14.01 -21.38 -7.15
N GLN A 289 14.23 -21.59 -8.45
CA GLN A 289 15.58 -21.70 -9.04
C GLN A 289 16.44 -20.47 -8.72
N LYS A 290 15.86 -19.26 -8.83
CA LYS A 290 16.55 -18.04 -8.41
C LYS A 290 16.98 -18.05 -6.94
N LYS A 291 16.14 -18.56 -6.02
CA LYS A 291 16.48 -18.68 -4.60
C LYS A 291 17.56 -19.73 -4.34
N GLU A 292 17.55 -20.83 -5.08
CA GLU A 292 18.55 -21.89 -4.99
C GLU A 292 19.90 -21.43 -5.54
N ALA A 293 19.92 -20.78 -6.70
CA ALA A 293 21.10 -20.16 -7.27
C ALA A 293 21.72 -19.11 -6.33
N HIS A 294 20.89 -18.31 -5.65
CA HIS A 294 21.38 -17.38 -4.63
C HIS A 294 22.09 -18.10 -3.47
N ARG A 295 21.48 -19.18 -2.96
CA ARG A 295 22.07 -19.97 -1.87
C ARG A 295 23.39 -20.61 -2.31
N GLY A 296 23.44 -21.18 -3.52
CA GLY A 296 24.65 -21.76 -4.10
C GLY A 296 25.76 -20.72 -4.29
N TRP A 297 25.41 -19.52 -4.76
CA TRP A 297 26.38 -18.42 -4.90
C TRP A 297 26.96 -17.98 -3.56
N LYS A 298 26.13 -17.80 -2.52
CA LYS A 298 26.60 -17.45 -1.17
C LYS A 298 27.51 -18.54 -0.57
N GLN A 299 27.31 -19.80 -0.95
CA GLN A 299 28.11 -20.94 -0.51
C GLN A 299 29.36 -21.18 -1.40
N GLY A 300 29.61 -20.32 -2.39
CA GLY A 300 30.72 -20.47 -3.34
C GLY A 300 30.55 -21.62 -4.34
N GLN A 301 29.37 -22.24 -4.40
CA GLN A 301 29.05 -23.37 -5.28
C GLN A 301 28.64 -22.92 -6.69
N VAL A 302 28.24 -21.66 -6.85
CA VAL A 302 27.74 -21.09 -8.11
C VAL A 302 28.51 -19.80 -8.40
N ALA A 303 28.99 -19.65 -9.64
CA ALA A 303 29.67 -18.44 -10.07
C ALA A 303 28.73 -17.22 -10.08
N TRP A 304 29.27 -16.02 -9.84
CA TRP A 304 28.48 -14.79 -9.84
C TRP A 304 27.77 -14.56 -11.19
N GLU A 305 28.43 -14.89 -12.30
CA GLU A 305 27.93 -14.75 -13.66
C GLU A 305 26.68 -15.61 -13.89
N GLU A 306 26.72 -16.87 -13.45
CA GLU A 306 25.63 -17.84 -13.56
C GLU A 306 24.43 -17.44 -12.68
N TYR A 307 24.70 -16.99 -11.45
CA TYR A 307 23.67 -16.42 -10.59
C TYR A 307 23.01 -15.20 -11.23
N ARG A 308 23.80 -14.25 -11.74
CA ARG A 308 23.32 -13.02 -12.35
C ARG A 308 22.45 -13.30 -13.57
N GLU A 309 22.83 -14.27 -14.40
CA GLU A 309 22.05 -14.69 -15.56
C GLU A 309 20.71 -15.32 -15.15
N THR A 310 20.72 -16.23 -14.18
CA THR A 310 19.51 -16.86 -13.64
C THR A 310 18.53 -15.81 -13.09
N VAL A 311 19.05 -14.81 -12.36
CA VAL A 311 18.25 -13.69 -11.85
C VAL A 311 17.63 -12.86 -12.97
N ARG A 312 18.41 -12.53 -14.01
CA ARG A 312 17.94 -11.75 -15.16
C ARG A 312 16.83 -12.48 -15.90
N THR A 313 17.03 -13.75 -16.22
CA THR A 313 16.06 -14.58 -16.94
C THR A 313 14.76 -14.72 -16.15
N ALA A 314 14.83 -15.05 -14.86
CA ALA A 314 13.64 -15.15 -14.02
C ALA A 314 12.88 -13.81 -13.93
N THR A 315 13.61 -12.69 -13.85
CA THR A 315 13.00 -11.35 -13.80
C THR A 315 12.33 -10.97 -15.12
N ASP A 316 12.95 -11.29 -16.25
CA ASP A 316 12.40 -11.03 -17.58
C ASP A 316 11.12 -11.84 -17.84
N GLN A 317 11.12 -13.11 -17.44
CA GLN A 317 9.93 -13.96 -17.56
C GLN A 317 8.75 -13.46 -16.72
N VAL A 318 9.00 -12.99 -15.49
CA VAL A 318 7.96 -12.36 -14.66
C VAL A 318 7.40 -11.11 -15.35
N ARG A 319 8.25 -10.27 -15.94
CA ARG A 319 7.81 -9.07 -16.67
C ARG A 319 6.96 -9.43 -17.88
N LYS A 320 7.40 -10.40 -18.68
CA LYS A 320 6.67 -10.90 -19.86
C LYS A 320 5.31 -11.47 -19.49
N ALA A 321 5.25 -12.33 -18.47
CA ALA A 321 3.99 -12.93 -18.02
C ALA A 321 2.97 -11.88 -17.54
N LYS A 322 3.44 -10.86 -16.83
CA LYS A 322 2.61 -9.73 -16.42
C LYS A 322 2.09 -8.96 -17.63
N ALA A 323 2.97 -8.59 -18.57
CA ALA A 323 2.59 -7.87 -19.78
C ALA A 323 1.58 -8.67 -20.64
N LEU A 324 1.78 -9.99 -20.80
CA LEU A 324 0.88 -10.86 -21.54
C LEU A 324 -0.51 -10.93 -20.89
N THR A 325 -0.57 -11.01 -19.56
CA THR A 325 -1.84 -11.04 -18.83
C THR A 325 -2.58 -9.70 -18.93
N GLU A 326 -1.86 -8.58 -18.87
CA GLU A 326 -2.44 -7.25 -19.09
C GLU A 326 -2.96 -7.09 -20.51
N LEU A 327 -2.21 -7.59 -21.49
CA LEU A 327 -2.57 -7.53 -22.91
C LEU A 327 -3.76 -8.44 -23.25
N SER A 328 -3.86 -9.64 -22.67
CA SER A 328 -5.04 -10.49 -22.82
C SER A 328 -6.28 -9.83 -22.20
N LEU A 329 -6.14 -9.24 -21.00
CA LEU A 329 -7.23 -8.51 -20.36
C LEU A 329 -7.69 -7.31 -21.18
N ALA A 330 -6.77 -6.60 -21.85
CA ALA A 330 -7.09 -5.47 -22.72
C ALA A 330 -7.81 -5.89 -24.00
N ARG A 331 -7.42 -7.03 -24.59
CA ARG A 331 -8.09 -7.61 -25.77
C ARG A 331 -9.50 -8.07 -25.45
N ASP A 332 -9.68 -8.72 -24.30
CA ASP A 332 -10.96 -9.29 -23.87
C ASP A 332 -11.93 -8.25 -23.25
N VAL A 333 -11.60 -6.95 -23.29
CA VAL A 333 -12.45 -5.87 -22.74
C VAL A 333 -13.82 -5.84 -23.40
N LYS A 334 -13.87 -6.07 -24.72
CA LYS A 334 -15.12 -6.01 -25.49
C LYS A 334 -16.12 -7.06 -24.99
N ASP A 335 -15.63 -8.27 -24.69
CA ASP A 335 -16.46 -9.41 -24.29
C ASP A 335 -16.65 -9.52 -22.77
N ASN A 336 -15.66 -9.09 -21.97
CA ASN A 336 -15.68 -9.21 -20.51
C ASN A 336 -15.19 -7.95 -19.80
N LYS A 337 -15.96 -6.86 -19.95
CA LYS A 337 -15.75 -5.58 -19.25
C LYS A 337 -15.48 -5.77 -17.74
N LYS A 338 -16.15 -6.75 -17.09
CA LYS A 338 -16.05 -7.01 -15.63
C LYS A 338 -14.73 -7.67 -15.21
N SER A 339 -14.00 -8.37 -16.09
CA SER A 339 -12.67 -8.90 -15.76
C SER A 339 -11.62 -7.79 -15.80
N PHE A 340 -11.69 -6.93 -16.82
CA PHE A 340 -10.86 -5.75 -16.96
C PHE A 340 -11.12 -4.75 -15.82
N TYR A 341 -12.37 -4.35 -15.59
CA TYR A 341 -12.70 -3.48 -14.46
C TYR A 341 -12.36 -4.12 -13.13
N ARG A 342 -12.43 -5.43 -12.94
CA ARG A 342 -11.96 -6.04 -11.69
C ARG A 342 -10.45 -5.90 -11.56
N TYR A 343 -9.69 -6.26 -12.59
CA TYR A 343 -8.23 -6.12 -12.59
C TYR A 343 -7.82 -4.66 -12.40
N ASP A 344 -8.48 -3.74 -13.07
CA ASP A 344 -8.31 -2.30 -12.92
C ASP A 344 -8.71 -1.84 -11.51
N VAL A 345 -9.96 -2.07 -11.06
CA VAL A 345 -10.48 -1.69 -9.73
C VAL A 345 -9.71 -2.30 -8.55
N SER A 346 -9.24 -3.55 -8.66
CA SER A 346 -8.54 -4.22 -7.55
C SER A 346 -7.02 -4.05 -7.58
N ASP A 347 -6.42 -3.81 -8.75
CA ASP A 347 -4.96 -3.83 -8.94
C ASP A 347 -4.37 -2.51 -9.52
N LYS A 348 -5.20 -1.62 -10.09
CA LYS A 348 -4.77 -0.39 -10.80
C LYS A 348 -5.65 0.88 -10.63
N ARG A 349 -6.80 0.85 -9.93
CA ARG A 349 -7.66 2.02 -9.77
C ARG A 349 -6.88 3.06 -8.98
N ARG A 350 -6.72 4.22 -9.62
CA ARG A 350 -5.81 5.31 -9.25
C ARG A 350 -6.05 5.87 -7.85
N THR A 351 -7.24 5.69 -7.30
CA THR A 351 -7.64 6.29 -6.03
C THR A 351 -8.60 5.35 -5.29
N ARG A 352 -8.20 4.88 -4.09
CA ARG A 352 -9.05 5.19 -2.94
C ARG A 352 -8.63 6.60 -2.62
N GLU A 353 -9.32 7.58 -3.19
CA GLU A 353 -9.23 8.93 -2.67
C GLU A 353 -9.71 8.80 -1.24
N ASN A 354 -8.79 8.64 -0.31
CA ASN A 354 -9.06 9.19 1.00
C ASN A 354 -9.06 10.68 0.71
N VAL A 355 -10.24 11.28 0.80
CA VAL A 355 -10.43 12.72 0.75
C VAL A 355 -9.35 13.30 1.66
N GLY A 356 -8.45 14.12 1.09
CA GLY A 356 -7.43 14.80 1.87
C GLY A 356 -8.09 15.71 2.90
N PRO A 357 -7.38 16.11 3.97
CA PRO A 357 -7.95 17.01 4.95
C PRO A 357 -8.53 18.24 4.27
N LEU A 358 -9.80 18.55 4.57
CA LEU A 358 -10.48 19.68 3.96
C LEU A 358 -10.01 20.98 4.62
N TRP A 359 -10.01 22.06 3.83
CA TRP A 359 -9.64 23.39 4.29
C TRP A 359 -10.86 24.28 4.13
N ASN A 360 -11.19 25.01 5.19
CA ASN A 360 -12.29 25.97 5.11
C ASN A 360 -11.84 27.25 4.37
N GLU A 361 -12.79 28.16 4.08
CA GLU A 361 -12.51 29.42 3.39
C GLU A 361 -11.50 30.32 4.13
N THR A 362 -11.36 30.14 5.46
CA THR A 362 -10.39 30.86 6.28
C THR A 362 -8.96 30.27 6.24
N GLY A 363 -8.74 29.21 5.45
CA GLY A 363 -7.43 28.55 5.30
C GLY A 363 -7.04 27.66 6.49
N ASN A 364 -8.00 27.29 7.34
CA ASN A 364 -7.78 26.40 8.48
C ASN A 364 -8.11 24.94 8.11
N LEU A 365 -7.34 24.02 8.68
CA LEU A 365 -7.54 22.59 8.55
C LEU A 365 -8.82 22.16 9.28
N VAL A 366 -9.71 21.49 8.57
CA VAL A 366 -10.95 20.96 9.12
C VAL A 366 -10.68 19.57 9.69
N THR A 367 -11.15 19.33 10.92
CA THR A 367 -10.88 18.06 11.64
C THR A 367 -12.14 17.41 12.20
N GLN A 368 -13.29 18.09 12.13
CA GLN A 368 -14.59 17.58 12.57
C GLN A 368 -15.46 17.24 11.36
N ASP A 369 -16.09 16.06 11.39
CA ASP A 369 -16.94 15.53 10.29
C ASP A 369 -18.05 16.51 9.84
N MET A 370 -18.57 17.35 10.75
CA MET A 370 -19.62 18.32 10.43
C MET A 370 -19.10 19.49 9.59
N GLU A 371 -17.97 20.06 10.00
CA GLU A 371 -17.31 21.16 9.29
C GLU A 371 -16.81 20.68 7.91
N GLU A 372 -16.38 19.43 7.79
CA GLU A 372 -15.97 18.82 6.51
C GLU A 372 -17.14 18.78 5.51
N ALA A 373 -18.32 18.39 5.99
CA ALA A 373 -19.53 18.34 5.17
C ALA A 373 -19.98 19.74 4.74
N GLU A 374 -19.86 20.74 5.62
CA GLU A 374 -20.19 22.14 5.33
C GLU A 374 -19.29 22.71 4.21
N VAL A 375 -17.96 22.54 4.32
CA VAL A 375 -17.02 23.01 3.28
C VAL A 375 -17.30 22.40 1.90
N LEU A 376 -17.62 21.10 1.85
CA LEU A 376 -17.98 20.44 0.59
C LEU A 376 -19.32 20.93 0.04
N ASN A 377 -20.30 21.17 0.93
CA ASN A 377 -21.61 21.67 0.56
C ASN A 377 -21.52 23.11 0.03
N ASP A 378 -20.73 23.97 0.65
CA ASP A 378 -20.53 25.36 0.22
C ASP A 378 -19.87 25.43 -1.16
N PHE A 379 -18.84 24.60 -1.39
CA PHE A 379 -18.25 24.46 -2.72
C PHE A 379 -19.28 23.97 -3.74
N PHE A 380 -20.05 22.92 -3.41
CA PHE A 380 -21.06 22.37 -4.31
C PHE A 380 -22.16 23.40 -4.65
N ALA A 381 -22.62 24.16 -3.67
CA ALA A 381 -23.58 25.25 -3.87
C ALA A 381 -22.99 26.37 -4.75
N SER A 382 -21.70 26.71 -4.57
CA SER A 382 -21.03 27.78 -5.33
C SER A 382 -20.91 27.50 -6.84
N VAL A 383 -20.72 26.23 -7.22
CA VAL A 383 -20.61 25.81 -8.62
C VAL A 383 -21.97 25.51 -9.26
N PHE A 384 -23.03 25.46 -8.47
CA PHE A 384 -24.38 25.23 -8.95
C PHE A 384 -24.97 26.51 -9.54
N THR A 385 -24.69 26.76 -10.81
CA THR A 385 -25.30 27.89 -11.53
C THR A 385 -26.76 27.58 -11.86
N GLY A 386 -27.67 28.48 -11.45
CA GLY A 386 -29.12 28.37 -11.63
C GLY A 386 -29.61 28.48 -13.08
N LYS A 387 -29.12 27.63 -13.99
CA LYS A 387 -29.77 27.36 -15.29
C LYS A 387 -30.58 26.06 -15.21
N CYS A 388 -31.49 26.01 -14.26
CA CYS A 388 -32.67 25.17 -14.32
C CYS A 388 -33.89 26.04 -14.01
N SER A 389 -34.08 27.12 -14.77
CA SER A 389 -35.38 27.76 -14.82
C SER A 389 -36.28 26.93 -15.73
N SER A 390 -37.24 26.23 -15.12
CA SER A 390 -38.53 25.87 -15.70
C SER A 390 -38.51 25.26 -17.11
N HIS A 391 -38.03 24.03 -17.24
CA HIS A 391 -38.67 23.11 -18.17
C HIS A 391 -39.17 21.91 -17.39
N THR A 392 -40.46 21.94 -17.09
CA THR A 392 -41.26 20.76 -16.80
C THR A 392 -40.99 19.76 -17.92
N ALA A 393 -40.12 18.78 -17.68
CA ALA A 393 -39.98 17.65 -18.56
C ALA A 393 -41.27 16.84 -18.42
N GLN A 394 -42.26 17.17 -19.25
CA GLN A 394 -43.39 16.31 -19.47
C GLN A 394 -42.86 14.96 -19.92
N VAL A 395 -43.19 13.94 -19.14
CA VAL A 395 -43.02 12.53 -19.51
C VAL A 395 -43.91 12.29 -20.73
N ALA A 396 -43.33 12.33 -21.92
CA ALA A 396 -43.91 11.73 -23.10
C ALA A 396 -43.29 10.34 -23.28
N GLY A 397 -44.06 9.30 -23.00
CA GLY A 397 -43.68 7.93 -23.32
C GLY A 397 -43.53 7.74 -24.82
N GLY A 398 -42.50 7.00 -25.24
CA GLY A 398 -42.42 6.56 -26.63
C GLY A 398 -41.03 6.16 -27.13
N LYS A 399 -40.82 4.85 -27.21
CA LYS A 399 -39.94 4.09 -28.12
C LYS A 399 -38.42 4.28 -28.00
N GLY A 400 -37.78 3.13 -27.77
CA GLY A 400 -36.34 2.94 -27.87
C GLY A 400 -35.79 3.41 -29.22
N ARG A 401 -34.57 3.95 -29.15
CA ARG A 401 -33.70 4.10 -30.30
C ARG A 401 -32.33 3.57 -29.93
N ASP A 402 -31.89 2.65 -30.78
CA ASP A 402 -30.58 2.02 -30.81
C ASP A 402 -29.48 3.08 -30.97
N TRP A 403 -28.41 2.93 -30.19
CA TRP A 403 -27.18 3.73 -30.32
C TRP A 403 -26.16 3.01 -31.22
N GLU A 404 -26.59 2.59 -32.41
CA GLU A 404 -25.66 2.30 -33.51
C GLU A 404 -25.57 3.57 -34.37
N ASN A 405 -24.35 4.09 -34.51
CA ASN A 405 -23.94 5.27 -35.30
C ASN A 405 -23.91 6.60 -34.54
N GLU A 406 -22.83 6.82 -33.79
CA GLU A 406 -22.17 8.13 -33.78
C GLU A 406 -20.72 7.93 -34.22
N GLU A 407 -20.35 8.57 -35.33
CA GLU A 407 -19.00 8.62 -35.87
C GLU A 407 -18.06 9.41 -34.93
N LEU A 408 -16.83 8.93 -34.78
CA LEU A 408 -15.77 9.57 -34.02
C LEU A 408 -15.24 10.81 -34.75
N PRO A 409 -14.91 11.90 -34.04
CA PRO A 409 -14.31 13.08 -34.67
C PRO A 409 -12.87 12.79 -35.11
N THR A 410 -12.60 13.10 -36.37
CA THR A 410 -11.29 13.04 -37.05
C THR A 410 -10.27 13.98 -36.42
N VAL A 411 -9.04 13.47 -36.27
CA VAL A 411 -7.85 14.22 -35.88
C VAL A 411 -7.29 14.91 -37.13
N GLU A 412 -7.21 16.23 -37.13
CA GLU A 412 -6.42 16.98 -38.11
C GLU A 412 -4.93 16.84 -37.80
N GLU A 413 -4.18 16.38 -38.79
CA GLU A 413 -2.72 16.33 -38.83
C GLU A 413 -2.19 17.74 -39.16
N ASP A 414 -1.48 18.36 -38.23
CA ASP A 414 -0.59 19.48 -38.58
C ASP A 414 0.83 18.95 -38.81
N HIS A 415 1.20 18.91 -40.10
CA HIS A 415 2.58 18.81 -40.57
C HIS A 415 3.17 20.21 -40.77
N ILE A 416 4.29 20.50 -40.11
CA ILE A 416 5.66 20.63 -40.67
C ILE A 416 6.61 20.96 -39.52
#